data_AF-A0A839WDC8-F1
#
_entry.id   AF-A0A839WDC8-F1
#
_cell.length_a   1.000
_cell.length_b   1.000
_cell.length_c   1.000
_cell.angle_alpha   90.00
_cell.angle_beta   90.00
_cell.angle_gamma   90.00
#
_symmetry.space_group_name_H-M   'P 1'
#
loop_
_entity.id
_entity.type
_entity.pdbx_description
1 polymer ?
#
loop_
_entity_poly.entity_id
_entity_poly.type
_entity_poly.pdbx_seq_one_letter_code
_entity_poly.pdbx_strand_id
1 'polypeptide(L)'
;MQKTARTTEPALETPTSMPPSPFAAGPISVDIVRTHDDFFQALNIRALSFMGEQHSPFHEEFDNEFSATHVLCKVAGEPAGALRIRWFADFAKIERLSVRSEFRTGGMAGARGIADALARYAIEIIRRKGYVKIVGHAQKRLYPFWKKHGYRATGEEVVYADHVYVLMVGHLQPHPEAIRADADPMVVIRPEGKWDELGPFDNSLDRPATCPHRDRRPRPAAERAAA
;
A
#
# COMPACT_ATOMS: atom_id res chain seq x y z
N MET A 1 -11.91 -35.22 68.67
CA MET A 1 -10.72 -34.55 68.10
C MET A 1 -10.51 -35.04 66.68
N GLN A 2 -10.95 -34.29 65.67
CA GLN A 2 -10.53 -34.46 64.27
C GLN A 2 -10.37 -33.04 63.71
N LYS A 3 -9.11 -32.65 63.45
CA LYS A 3 -8.76 -31.38 62.79
C LYS A 3 -8.89 -31.61 61.28
N THR A 4 -9.84 -30.93 60.64
CA THR A 4 -9.91 -30.81 59.19
C THR A 4 -8.77 -29.92 58.70
N ALA A 5 -7.84 -30.51 57.95
CA ALA A 5 -6.76 -29.79 57.29
C ALA A 5 -7.35 -28.95 56.14
N ARG A 6 -7.12 -27.64 56.17
CA ARG A 6 -7.34 -26.76 55.00
C ARG A 6 -6.18 -26.99 54.02
N THR A 7 -6.50 -27.52 52.85
CA THR A 7 -5.60 -27.54 51.71
C THR A 7 -5.48 -26.12 51.18
N THR A 8 -4.30 -25.51 51.29
CA THR A 8 -3.97 -24.23 50.65
C THR A 8 -3.71 -24.49 49.16
N GLU A 9 -4.53 -23.90 48.29
CA GLU A 9 -4.20 -23.78 46.86
C GLU A 9 -2.93 -22.93 46.68
N PRO A 10 -2.00 -23.33 45.81
CA PRO A 10 -0.86 -22.48 45.49
C PRO A 10 -1.33 -21.28 44.67
N ALA A 11 -0.94 -20.08 45.09
CA ALA A 11 -1.18 -18.87 44.33
C ALA A 11 -0.51 -19.00 42.94
N LEU A 12 -1.28 -18.78 41.89
CA LEU A 12 -0.77 -18.65 40.52
C LEU A 12 0.26 -17.51 40.50
N GLU A 13 1.53 -17.86 40.36
CA GLU A 13 2.61 -16.91 40.14
C GLU A 13 2.27 -16.07 38.90
N THR A 14 2.13 -14.76 39.11
CA THR A 14 1.93 -13.82 38.00
C THR A 14 3.24 -13.80 37.20
N PRO A 15 3.23 -14.14 35.89
CA PRO A 15 4.47 -14.13 35.11
C PRO A 15 5.06 -12.72 35.14
N THR A 16 6.18 -12.59 35.81
CA THR A 16 6.97 -11.37 35.83
C THR A 16 7.58 -11.21 34.45
N SER A 17 7.36 -10.05 33.82
CA SER A 17 7.92 -9.59 32.54
C SER A 17 7.37 -10.30 31.29
N MET A 18 6.43 -9.64 30.59
CA MET A 18 6.20 -9.92 29.17
C MET A 18 7.53 -9.76 28.40
N PRO A 19 7.86 -10.64 27.43
CA PRO A 19 9.03 -10.46 26.60
C PRO A 19 9.01 -9.08 25.93
N PRO A 20 10.18 -8.45 25.69
CA PRO A 20 10.21 -7.20 24.93
C PRO A 20 9.48 -7.40 23.61
N SER A 21 8.62 -6.44 23.27
CA SER A 21 7.86 -6.45 22.03
C SER A 21 8.80 -6.78 20.85
N PRO A 22 8.50 -7.78 20.00
CA PRO A 22 9.31 -8.06 18.81
C PRO A 22 9.31 -6.87 17.83
N PHE A 23 8.42 -5.89 18.03
CA PHE A 23 8.26 -4.69 17.23
C PHE A 23 9.22 -3.55 17.64
N ALA A 24 10.47 -3.90 17.97
CA ALA A 24 11.53 -2.95 18.31
C ALA A 24 11.99 -2.12 17.08
N ALA A 25 12.60 -0.96 17.33
CA ALA A 25 13.03 -0.01 16.31
C ALA A 25 14.04 -0.62 15.31
N GLY A 26 13.53 -1.02 14.15
CA GLY A 26 14.30 -1.54 13.02
C GLY A 26 14.33 -0.61 11.81
N PRO A 27 15.07 -0.98 10.75
CA PRO A 27 15.04 -0.23 9.51
C PRO A 27 13.63 -0.22 8.91
N ILE A 28 13.17 0.96 8.48
CA ILE A 28 11.93 1.14 7.74
C ILE A 28 12.22 0.88 6.26
N SER A 29 11.41 0.03 5.64
CA SER A 29 11.38 -0.15 4.19
C SER A 29 9.96 0.05 3.67
N VAL A 30 9.82 0.78 2.57
CA VAL A 30 8.53 1.01 1.91
C VAL A 30 8.66 0.60 0.46
N ASP A 31 7.71 -0.19 -0.05
CA ASP A 31 7.69 -0.61 -1.44
C ASP A 31 6.24 -0.78 -1.96
N ILE A 32 6.08 -0.81 -3.28
CA ILE A 32 4.84 -1.20 -3.94
C ILE A 32 4.63 -2.70 -3.76
N VAL A 33 3.40 -3.08 -3.45
CA VAL A 33 2.95 -4.46 -3.38
C VAL A 33 2.93 -5.07 -4.78
N ARG A 34 3.71 -6.14 -4.98
CA ARG A 34 3.79 -6.87 -6.27
C ARG A 34 3.53 -8.36 -6.14
N THR A 35 3.43 -8.87 -4.91
CA THR A 35 3.20 -10.29 -4.62
C THR A 35 1.88 -10.46 -3.87
N HIS A 36 1.29 -11.66 -3.97
CA HIS A 36 0.08 -11.99 -3.21
C HIS A 36 0.33 -11.93 -1.70
N ASP A 37 1.52 -12.33 -1.24
CA ASP A 37 1.90 -12.28 0.17
C ASP A 37 1.90 -10.84 0.70
N ASP A 38 2.59 -9.92 0.01
CA ASP A 38 2.59 -8.49 0.39
C ASP A 38 1.18 -7.89 0.30
N PHE A 39 0.37 -8.34 -0.66
CA PHE A 39 -1.00 -7.88 -0.80
C PHE A 39 -1.85 -8.28 0.40
N PHE A 40 -1.80 -9.55 0.80
CA PHE A 40 -2.52 -10.01 2.00
C PHE A 40 -2.01 -9.35 3.28
N GLN A 41 -0.70 -9.07 3.39
CA GLN A 41 -0.16 -8.28 4.51
C GLN A 41 -0.75 -6.87 4.55
N ALA A 42 -0.81 -6.17 3.41
CA ALA A 42 -1.39 -4.83 3.33
C ALA A 42 -2.90 -4.82 3.67
N LEU A 43 -3.65 -5.81 3.18
CA LEU A 43 -5.07 -5.97 3.52
C LEU A 43 -5.26 -6.26 5.01
N ASN A 44 -4.43 -7.11 5.62
CA ASN A 44 -4.52 -7.43 7.05
C ASN A 44 -4.27 -6.20 7.92
N ILE A 45 -3.26 -5.37 7.60
CA ILE A 45 -3.01 -4.12 8.33
C ILE A 45 -4.24 -3.21 8.28
N ARG A 46 -4.89 -3.12 7.12
CA ARG A 46 -6.11 -2.32 6.93
C ARG A 46 -7.30 -2.92 7.67
N ALA A 47 -7.51 -4.23 7.63
CA ALA A 47 -8.55 -4.91 8.41
C ALA A 47 -8.40 -4.61 9.90
N LEU A 48 -7.19 -4.75 10.46
CA LEU A 48 -6.94 -4.46 11.88
C LEU A 48 -7.27 -3.01 12.23
N SER A 49 -6.88 -2.04 11.41
CA SER A 49 -7.07 -0.63 11.72
C SER A 49 -8.48 -0.10 11.43
N PHE A 50 -9.11 -0.50 10.33
CA PHE A 50 -10.42 0.04 9.93
C PHE A 50 -11.57 -0.83 10.43
N MET A 51 -11.48 -2.15 10.33
CA MET A 51 -12.52 -3.04 10.84
C MET A 51 -12.33 -3.29 12.35
N GLY A 52 -11.10 -3.56 12.79
CA GLY A 52 -10.81 -3.89 14.19
C GLY A 52 -10.93 -2.70 15.14
N GLU A 53 -10.42 -1.53 14.77
CA GLU A 53 -10.43 -0.35 15.65
C GLU A 53 -11.59 0.61 15.34
N GLN A 54 -11.89 0.84 14.07
CA GLN A 54 -12.92 1.79 13.64
C GLN A 54 -14.28 1.13 13.36
N HIS A 55 -14.39 -0.20 13.48
CA HIS A 55 -15.63 -0.96 13.29
C HIS A 55 -16.27 -0.78 11.90
N SER A 56 -15.45 -0.46 10.89
CA SER A 56 -15.91 -0.33 9.50
C SER A 56 -16.40 -1.69 8.96
N PRO A 57 -17.56 -1.75 8.28
CA PRO A 57 -18.02 -2.94 7.58
C PRO A 57 -17.04 -3.40 6.49
N PHE A 58 -16.96 -4.72 6.27
CA PHE A 58 -16.04 -5.33 5.28
C PHE A 58 -16.15 -4.70 3.88
N HIS A 59 -17.38 -4.50 3.40
CA HIS A 59 -17.63 -3.98 2.05
C HIS A 59 -17.30 -2.49 1.89
N GLU A 60 -17.20 -1.73 2.99
CA GLU A 60 -16.76 -0.34 2.96
C GLU A 60 -15.23 -0.23 2.99
N GLU A 61 -14.57 -1.16 3.69
CA GLU A 61 -13.11 -1.18 3.77
C GLU A 61 -12.49 -1.76 2.50
N PHE A 62 -12.95 -2.93 2.06
CA PHE A 62 -12.41 -3.63 0.89
C PHE A 62 -13.30 -3.37 -0.33
N ASP A 63 -12.98 -2.28 -1.02
CA ASP A 63 -13.67 -1.85 -2.22
C ASP A 63 -12.81 -2.11 -3.48
N ASN A 64 -12.52 -1.08 -4.28
CA ASN A 64 -11.83 -1.09 -5.57
C ASN A 64 -10.34 -1.52 -5.52
N GLU A 65 -10.00 -2.56 -4.76
CA GLU A 65 -8.61 -3.00 -4.53
C GLU A 65 -7.88 -3.34 -5.83
N PHE A 66 -8.53 -4.03 -6.76
CA PHE A 66 -7.88 -4.45 -8.00
C PHE A 66 -7.60 -3.31 -9.00
N SER A 67 -8.09 -2.10 -8.74
CA SER A 67 -7.86 -0.92 -9.59
C SER A 67 -6.82 0.05 -9.01
N ALA A 68 -6.20 -0.34 -7.90
CA ALA A 68 -5.36 0.53 -7.11
C ALA A 68 -3.95 -0.03 -6.93
N THR A 69 -3.00 0.86 -6.67
CA THR A 69 -1.63 0.49 -6.29
C THR A 69 -1.53 0.48 -4.76
N HIS A 70 -1.16 -0.65 -4.18
CA HIS A 70 -0.93 -0.77 -2.74
C HIS A 70 0.54 -0.54 -2.40
N VAL A 71 0.77 0.10 -1.27
CA VAL A 71 2.09 0.38 -0.72
C VAL A 71 2.16 -0.24 0.67
N LEU A 72 3.22 -0.99 0.91
CA LEU A 72 3.46 -1.69 2.17
C LEU A 72 4.72 -1.13 2.82
N CYS A 73 4.62 -0.79 4.11
CA CYS A 73 5.73 -0.41 4.94
C CYS A 73 6.03 -1.54 5.93
N LYS A 74 7.30 -1.94 6.00
CA LYS A 74 7.82 -2.92 6.96
C LYS A 74 8.84 -2.26 7.89
N VAL A 75 8.90 -2.70 9.14
CA VAL A 75 9.90 -2.32 10.15
C VAL A 75 10.64 -3.58 10.57
N ALA A 76 11.95 -3.65 10.35
CA ALA A 76 12.73 -4.89 10.53
C ALA A 76 12.13 -6.11 9.81
N GLY A 77 11.53 -5.89 8.63
CA GLY A 77 10.88 -6.96 7.85
C GLY A 77 9.43 -7.29 8.26
N GLU A 78 8.96 -6.77 9.40
CA GLU A 78 7.58 -6.98 9.85
C GLU A 78 6.61 -5.95 9.25
N PRO A 79 5.44 -6.35 8.72
CA PRO A 79 4.45 -5.43 8.18
C PRO A 79 3.95 -4.48 9.28
N ALA A 80 4.11 -3.17 9.05
CA ALA A 80 3.88 -2.13 10.04
C ALA A 80 2.85 -1.08 9.60
N GLY A 81 2.76 -0.80 8.30
CA GLY A 81 1.79 0.15 7.77
C GLY A 81 1.46 -0.10 6.32
N ALA A 82 0.29 0.38 5.88
CA ALA A 82 -0.17 0.25 4.50
C ALA A 82 -0.81 1.55 4.02
N LEU A 83 -0.80 1.76 2.71
CA LEU A 83 -1.45 2.87 2.03
C LEU A 83 -1.88 2.40 0.63
N ARG A 84 -2.85 3.08 0.05
CA ARG A 84 -3.28 2.83 -1.32
C ARG A 84 -3.30 4.11 -2.15
N ILE A 85 -3.00 3.96 -3.44
CA ILE A 85 -3.08 5.01 -4.46
C ILE A 85 -4.08 4.58 -5.53
N ARG A 86 -5.02 5.47 -5.85
CA ARG A 86 -5.91 5.33 -7.01
C ARG A 86 -5.56 6.31 -8.10
N TRP A 87 -5.67 5.86 -9.34
CA TRP A 87 -5.30 6.60 -10.54
C TRP A 87 -6.55 7.06 -11.29
N PHE A 88 -6.61 8.35 -11.59
CA PHE A 88 -7.64 8.96 -12.46
C PHE A 88 -6.96 9.66 -13.62
N ALA A 89 -7.70 10.22 -14.58
CA ALA A 89 -7.09 10.83 -15.75
C ALA A 89 -6.18 12.03 -15.43
N ASP A 90 -6.56 12.88 -14.47
CA ASP A 90 -5.87 14.14 -14.16
C ASP A 90 -5.26 14.21 -12.76
N PHE A 91 -5.60 13.29 -11.85
CA PHE A 91 -5.10 13.26 -10.48
C PHE A 91 -4.90 11.85 -9.95
N ALA A 92 -4.09 11.73 -8.90
CA ALA A 92 -4.02 10.53 -8.08
C ALA A 92 -4.68 10.77 -6.72
N LYS A 93 -5.34 9.75 -6.16
CA LYS A 93 -5.95 9.81 -4.84
C LYS A 93 -5.18 8.93 -3.87
N ILE A 94 -4.67 9.52 -2.79
CA ILE A 94 -4.06 8.78 -1.67
C ILE A 94 -5.13 8.49 -0.63
N GLU A 95 -5.22 7.24 -0.19
CA GLU A 95 -6.24 6.79 0.74
C GLU A 95 -5.81 5.56 1.56
N ARG A 96 -6.61 5.25 2.59
CA ARG A 96 -6.45 4.07 3.46
C ARG A 96 -5.07 3.95 4.10
N LEU A 97 -4.43 5.08 4.44
CA LEU A 97 -3.20 5.08 5.22
C LEU A 97 -3.51 4.54 6.63
N SER A 98 -2.92 3.40 6.96
CA SER A 98 -3.05 2.74 8.27
C SER A 98 -1.68 2.34 8.80
N VAL A 99 -1.53 2.42 10.12
CA VAL A 99 -0.34 1.97 10.85
C VAL A 99 -0.82 1.06 11.97
N ARG A 100 -0.24 -0.13 12.06
CA ARG A 100 -0.50 -1.10 13.12
C ARG A 100 -0.26 -0.51 14.50
N SER A 101 -1.13 -0.83 15.45
CA SER A 101 -1.13 -0.21 16.78
C SER A 101 0.18 -0.46 17.55
N GLU A 102 0.79 -1.61 17.34
CA GLU A 102 2.02 -2.05 17.98
C GLU A 102 3.24 -1.21 17.58
N PHE A 103 3.18 -0.56 16.42
CA PHE A 103 4.23 0.33 15.91
C PHE A 103 3.89 1.82 16.11
N ARG A 104 2.85 2.16 16.87
CA ARG A 104 2.46 3.58 17.03
C ARG A 104 3.35 4.33 18.02
N THR A 105 3.97 3.63 18.95
CA THR A 105 4.94 4.16 19.92
C THR A 105 6.39 4.02 19.37
N GLY A 106 7.34 4.85 19.82
CA GLY A 106 8.78 4.60 19.52
C GLY A 106 9.49 5.53 18.52
N GLY A 107 9.17 6.83 18.44
CA GLY A 107 10.00 7.80 17.71
C GLY A 107 9.92 7.69 16.18
N MET A 108 11.07 7.62 15.47
CA MET A 108 11.09 7.51 14.00
C MET A 108 10.51 6.20 13.47
N ALA A 109 10.59 5.10 14.24
CA ALA A 109 9.90 3.85 13.94
C ALA A 109 8.45 3.83 14.49
N GLY A 110 8.00 4.93 15.11
CA GLY A 110 6.64 5.10 15.59
C GLY A 110 5.65 5.49 14.49
N ALA A 111 4.38 5.70 14.87
CA ALA A 111 3.28 5.98 13.92
C ALA A 111 3.61 7.07 12.91
N ARG A 112 4.23 8.15 13.41
CA ARG A 112 4.52 9.34 12.60
C ARG A 112 5.56 9.06 11.53
N GLY A 113 6.61 8.30 11.84
CA GLY A 113 7.66 8.01 10.86
C GLY A 113 7.21 7.00 9.80
N ILE A 114 6.45 5.98 10.20
CA ILE A 114 5.84 5.03 9.25
C ILE A 114 4.86 5.75 8.31
N ALA A 115 3.95 6.56 8.87
CA ALA A 115 2.99 7.31 8.06
C ALA A 115 3.68 8.30 7.11
N ASP A 116 4.70 9.00 7.59
CA ASP A 116 5.49 9.95 6.79
C ASP A 116 6.28 9.25 5.67
N ALA A 117 6.88 8.08 5.95
CA ALA A 117 7.55 7.26 4.94
C ALA A 117 6.58 6.78 3.85
N LEU A 118 5.42 6.25 4.24
CA LEU A 118 4.35 5.86 3.31
C LEU A 118 3.88 7.03 2.44
N ALA A 119 3.60 8.19 3.05
CA ALA A 119 3.11 9.36 2.33
C ALA A 119 4.15 9.92 1.35
N ARG A 120 5.42 10.01 1.75
CA ARG A 120 6.51 10.46 0.86
C ARG A 120 6.71 9.50 -0.30
N TYR A 121 6.76 8.20 -0.03
CA TYR A 121 6.93 7.18 -1.06
C TYR A 121 5.76 7.23 -2.06
N ALA A 122 4.52 7.31 -1.58
CA ALA A 122 3.34 7.41 -2.43
C ALA A 122 3.38 8.65 -3.33
N ILE A 123 3.70 9.82 -2.77
CA ILE A 123 3.84 11.07 -3.53
C ILE A 123 4.94 10.92 -4.59
N GLU A 124 6.05 10.29 -4.26
CA GLU A 124 7.14 10.08 -5.20
C GLU A 124 6.73 9.18 -6.38
N ILE A 125 6.07 8.06 -6.10
CA ILE A 125 5.48 7.17 -7.13
C ILE A 125 4.48 7.92 -8.01
N ILE A 126 3.60 8.75 -7.41
CA ILE A 126 2.64 9.58 -8.13
C ILE A 126 3.35 10.54 -9.09
N ARG A 127 4.39 11.23 -8.61
CA ARG A 127 5.17 12.16 -9.44
C ARG A 127 5.95 11.44 -10.54
N ARG A 128 6.53 10.27 -10.25
CA ARG A 128 7.22 9.43 -11.24
C ARG A 128 6.28 8.98 -12.36
N LYS A 129 5.01 8.70 -12.06
CA LYS A 129 3.95 8.43 -13.05
C LYS A 129 3.45 9.68 -13.79
N GLY A 130 4.04 10.84 -13.55
CA GLY A 130 3.74 12.09 -14.26
C GLY A 130 2.59 12.91 -13.68
N TYR A 131 1.97 12.47 -12.57
CA TYR A 131 0.89 13.22 -11.94
C TYR A 131 1.41 14.42 -11.17
N VAL A 132 0.75 15.56 -11.36
CA VAL A 132 1.04 16.82 -10.66
C VAL A 132 -0.08 17.25 -9.71
N LYS A 133 -1.17 16.50 -9.67
CA LYS A 133 -2.34 16.78 -8.83
C LYS A 133 -2.67 15.57 -7.98
N ILE A 134 -2.85 15.81 -6.68
CA ILE A 134 -3.30 14.80 -5.73
C ILE A 134 -4.57 15.24 -5.04
N VAL A 135 -5.47 14.28 -4.81
CA VAL A 135 -6.71 14.47 -4.07
C VAL A 135 -6.69 13.53 -2.87
N GLY A 136 -7.35 13.92 -1.79
CA GLY A 136 -7.49 13.05 -0.63
C GLY A 136 -8.67 13.48 0.23
N HIS A 137 -9.13 12.57 1.06
CA HIS A 137 -10.08 12.83 2.12
C HIS A 137 -9.39 12.49 3.44
N ALA A 138 -9.29 13.44 4.35
CA ALA A 138 -8.66 13.22 5.64
C ALA A 138 -9.65 13.47 6.77
N GLN A 139 -9.71 12.58 7.76
CA GLN A 139 -10.38 12.91 9.01
C GLN A 139 -9.82 14.23 9.54
N LYS A 140 -10.66 15.12 10.05
CA LYS A 140 -10.28 16.50 10.43
C LYS A 140 -9.02 16.56 11.32
N ARG A 141 -8.90 15.61 12.25
CA ARG A 141 -7.72 15.47 13.14
C ARG A 141 -6.40 15.16 12.41
N LEU A 142 -6.46 14.53 11.24
CA LEU A 142 -5.30 14.12 10.43
C LEU A 142 -4.91 15.16 9.37
N TYR A 143 -5.71 16.20 9.15
CA TYR A 143 -5.37 17.25 8.19
C TYR A 143 -4.00 17.91 8.44
N PRO A 144 -3.59 18.23 9.68
CA PRO A 144 -2.26 18.80 9.94
C PRO A 144 -1.09 17.90 9.50
N PHE A 145 -1.29 16.59 9.44
CA PHE A 145 -0.31 15.66 8.87
C PHE A 145 -0.24 15.83 7.34
N TRP A 146 -1.38 15.73 6.66
CA TRP A 146 -1.42 15.84 5.19
C TRP A 146 -1.01 17.21 4.67
N LYS A 147 -1.27 18.28 5.42
CA LYS A 147 -0.81 19.64 5.10
C LYS A 147 0.72 19.71 4.92
N LYS A 148 1.48 18.94 5.71
CA LYS A 148 2.95 18.86 5.60
C LYS A 148 3.41 18.15 4.32
N HIS A 149 2.56 17.31 3.74
CA HIS A 149 2.79 16.57 2.51
C HIS A 149 2.21 17.28 1.26
N GLY A 150 2.00 18.60 1.34
CA GLY A 150 1.63 19.42 0.18
C GLY A 150 0.13 19.54 -0.09
N TYR A 151 -0.71 18.98 0.76
CA TYR A 151 -2.16 19.15 0.67
C TYR A 151 -2.64 20.49 1.23
N ARG A 152 -3.72 21.01 0.64
CA ARG A 152 -4.50 22.14 1.12
C ARG A 152 -5.96 21.71 1.24
N ALA A 153 -6.62 22.08 2.33
CA ALA A 153 -8.06 21.89 2.47
C ALA A 153 -8.80 22.72 1.42
N THR A 154 -9.86 22.16 0.86
CA THR A 154 -10.77 22.86 -0.07
C THR A 154 -11.79 23.72 0.67
N GLY A 155 -11.99 23.47 1.97
CA GLY A 155 -13.06 24.07 2.78
C GLY A 155 -14.33 23.23 2.84
N GLU A 156 -14.45 22.22 1.98
CA GLU A 156 -15.57 21.28 1.97
C GLU A 156 -15.33 20.12 2.95
N GLU A 157 -16.39 19.73 3.64
CA GLU A 157 -16.45 18.55 4.50
C GLU A 157 -17.50 17.57 3.96
N VAL A 158 -17.22 16.27 4.08
CA VAL A 158 -18.13 15.19 3.72
C VAL A 158 -18.19 14.18 4.86
N VAL A 159 -19.36 13.58 5.07
CA VAL A 159 -19.58 12.54 6.07
C VAL A 159 -19.78 11.20 5.36
N TYR A 160 -18.94 10.22 5.67
CA TYR A 160 -19.09 8.83 5.24
C TYR A 160 -18.32 7.92 6.19
N ALA A 161 -18.65 6.61 6.22
CA ALA A 161 -18.04 5.63 7.12
C ALA A 161 -17.95 6.16 8.57
N ASP A 162 -19.04 6.77 9.06
CA ASP A 162 -19.22 7.32 10.41
C ASP A 162 -18.25 8.45 10.84
N HIS A 163 -17.52 9.05 9.90
CA HIS A 163 -16.56 10.11 10.20
C HIS A 163 -16.72 11.34 9.29
N VAL A 164 -16.33 12.50 9.82
CA VAL A 164 -16.22 13.75 9.04
C VAL A 164 -14.84 13.82 8.40
N TYR A 165 -14.83 13.96 7.08
CA TYR A 165 -13.64 14.10 6.26
C TYR A 165 -13.56 15.49 5.65
N VAL A 166 -12.39 16.09 5.71
CA VAL A 166 -12.04 17.32 4.99
C VAL A 166 -11.53 16.92 3.60
N LEU A 167 -12.09 17.52 2.55
CA LEU A 167 -11.62 17.33 1.19
C LEU A 167 -10.34 18.15 1.00
N MET A 168 -9.30 17.52 0.48
CA MET A 168 -8.00 18.14 0.31
C MET A 168 -7.44 17.92 -1.11
N VAL A 169 -6.77 18.95 -1.62
CA VAL A 169 -6.10 18.92 -2.92
C VAL A 169 -4.64 19.35 -2.75
N GLY A 170 -3.74 18.74 -3.50
CA GLY A 170 -2.32 19.10 -3.55
C GLY A 170 -1.87 19.29 -4.99
N HIS A 171 -0.96 20.23 -5.19
CA HIS A 171 -0.26 20.44 -6.46
C HIS A 171 1.20 20.12 -6.24
N LEU A 172 1.67 19.08 -6.91
CA LEU A 172 3.02 18.56 -6.81
C LEU A 172 3.89 19.19 -7.89
N GLN A 173 5.17 19.38 -7.56
CA GLN A 173 6.16 19.69 -8.59
C GLN A 173 6.35 18.44 -9.48
N PRO A 174 6.44 18.59 -10.81
CA PRO A 174 6.75 17.47 -11.69
C PRO A 174 7.99 16.71 -11.23
N HIS A 175 8.03 15.39 -11.45
CA HIS A 175 9.28 14.65 -11.26
C HIS A 175 10.23 14.95 -12.44
N PRO A 176 11.53 15.20 -12.20
CA PRO A 176 12.51 15.42 -13.28
C PRO A 176 12.59 14.21 -14.24
N GLU A 177 12.45 13.01 -13.70
CA GLU A 177 12.43 11.73 -14.44
C GLU A 177 11.01 11.15 -14.49
N ALA A 178 10.00 12.01 -14.67
CA ALA A 178 8.63 11.53 -14.86
C ALA A 178 8.57 10.63 -16.11
N ILE A 179 7.86 9.52 -16.02
CA ILE A 179 7.66 8.59 -17.14
C ILE A 179 6.64 9.23 -18.09
N ARG A 180 7.10 9.50 -19.30
CA ARG A 180 6.32 10.18 -20.35
C ARG A 180 5.99 9.20 -21.48
N ALA A 181 5.06 9.58 -22.34
CA ALA A 181 4.66 8.75 -23.48
C ALA A 181 5.80 8.51 -24.50
N ASP A 182 6.81 9.38 -24.50
CA ASP A 182 8.02 9.32 -25.32
C ASP A 182 9.22 8.69 -24.58
N ALA A 183 9.02 8.14 -23.37
CA ALA A 183 10.06 7.40 -22.66
C ALA A 183 10.44 6.11 -23.41
N ASP A 184 11.59 5.54 -23.06
CA ASP A 184 12.00 4.22 -23.55
C ASP A 184 10.85 3.21 -23.34
N PRO A 185 10.40 2.50 -24.39
CA PRO A 185 9.31 1.54 -24.29
C PRO A 185 9.51 0.49 -23.20
N MET A 186 10.77 0.12 -22.91
CA MET A 186 11.11 -0.83 -21.85
C MET A 186 10.81 -0.26 -20.47
N VAL A 187 11.02 1.04 -20.25
CA VAL A 187 10.71 1.70 -18.97
C VAL A 187 9.21 1.61 -18.66
N VAL A 188 8.36 1.78 -19.67
CA VAL A 188 6.89 1.76 -19.48
C VAL A 188 6.37 0.38 -19.06
N ILE A 189 7.01 -0.70 -19.50
CA ILE A 189 6.59 -2.08 -19.19
C ILE A 189 7.31 -2.69 -17.98
N ARG A 190 8.27 -1.97 -17.37
CA ARG A 190 8.92 -2.41 -16.14
C ARG A 190 7.95 -2.42 -14.95
N PRO A 191 8.20 -3.26 -13.93
CA PRO A 191 7.33 -3.33 -12.76
C PRO A 191 7.17 -1.96 -12.09
N GLU A 192 5.95 -1.64 -11.66
CA GLU A 192 5.65 -0.36 -11.02
C GLU A 192 6.57 -0.11 -9.81
N GLY A 193 7.18 1.07 -9.73
CA GLY A 193 8.14 1.42 -8.66
C GLY A 193 9.55 0.84 -8.83
N LYS A 194 9.80 0.04 -9.87
CA LYS A 194 11.13 -0.52 -10.24
C LYS A 194 11.50 -0.16 -11.67
N TRP A 195 11.19 1.07 -12.08
CA TRP A 195 11.42 1.54 -13.45
C TRP A 195 12.89 1.71 -13.80
N ASP A 196 13.74 1.94 -12.80
CA ASP A 196 15.19 2.15 -12.95
C ASP A 196 15.99 0.83 -12.88
N GLU A 197 15.32 -0.29 -12.62
CA GLU A 197 15.92 -1.63 -12.57
C GLU A 197 15.54 -2.42 -13.84
N LEU A 198 16.39 -3.36 -14.27
CA LEU A 198 16.03 -4.27 -15.36
C LEU A 198 14.84 -5.14 -14.94
N GLY A 199 13.77 -5.09 -15.73
CA GLY A 199 12.56 -5.88 -15.54
C GLY A 199 12.63 -7.24 -16.24
N PRO A 200 11.60 -8.07 -16.07
CA PRO A 200 11.54 -9.40 -16.68
C PRO A 200 11.65 -9.38 -18.22
N PHE A 201 11.13 -8.31 -18.84
CA PHE A 201 11.16 -8.15 -20.29
C PHE A 201 12.49 -7.63 -20.83
N ASP A 202 13.33 -6.99 -20.01
CA ASP A 202 14.68 -6.60 -20.44
C ASP A 202 15.52 -7.83 -20.81
N ASN A 203 15.37 -8.94 -20.08
CA ASN A 203 15.98 -10.24 -20.41
C ASN A 203 15.51 -10.81 -21.77
N SER A 204 14.44 -10.25 -22.35
CA SER A 204 13.90 -10.71 -23.62
C SER A 204 14.55 -10.06 -24.83
N LEU A 205 15.29 -8.97 -24.64
CA LEU A 205 15.89 -8.20 -25.73
C LEU A 205 16.94 -9.00 -26.51
N ASP A 206 17.60 -9.94 -25.85
CA ASP A 206 18.59 -10.82 -26.48
C ASP A 206 17.95 -11.96 -27.30
N ARG A 207 16.63 -12.15 -27.20
CA ARG A 207 15.93 -13.23 -27.91
C ARG A 207 15.55 -12.77 -29.33
N PRO A 208 15.77 -13.58 -30.37
CA PRO A 208 15.39 -13.20 -31.72
C PRO A 208 13.87 -13.10 -31.84
N ALA A 209 13.40 -12.12 -32.61
CA ALA A 209 11.99 -11.96 -32.93
C ALA A 209 11.47 -13.20 -33.67
N THR A 210 10.31 -13.70 -33.26
CA THR A 210 9.60 -14.80 -33.92
C THR A 210 8.20 -14.36 -34.32
N CYS A 211 7.63 -14.94 -35.38
CA CYS A 211 6.24 -14.70 -35.77
C CYS A 211 5.47 -16.02 -35.83
N PRO A 212 4.98 -16.54 -34.69
CA PRO A 212 4.36 -17.88 -34.60
C PRO A 212 3.16 -18.10 -35.53
N HIS A 213 2.54 -17.03 -36.01
CA HIS A 213 1.38 -17.07 -36.91
C HIS A 213 1.73 -16.99 -38.39
N ARG A 214 2.95 -16.53 -38.76
CA ARG A 214 3.38 -16.45 -40.15
C ARG A 214 3.77 -17.82 -40.73
N ASP A 215 4.25 -18.71 -39.86
CA ASP A 215 4.72 -20.04 -40.26
C ASP A 215 3.61 -21.12 -40.26
N ARG A 216 2.34 -20.72 -40.02
CA ARG A 216 1.20 -21.60 -40.26
C ARG A 216 1.05 -21.78 -41.78
N ARG A 217 1.47 -22.93 -42.32
CA ARG A 217 1.13 -23.31 -43.70
C ARG A 217 -0.37 -23.08 -43.92
N PRO A 218 -0.78 -22.46 -45.05
CA PRO A 218 -2.20 -22.37 -45.36
C PRO A 218 -2.79 -23.78 -45.38
N ARG A 219 -3.95 -23.98 -44.72
CA ARG A 219 -4.69 -25.25 -44.82
C ARG A 219 -4.87 -25.60 -46.30
N PRO A 220 -4.61 -26.86 -46.71
CA PRO A 220 -4.87 -27.31 -48.07
C PRO A 220 -6.30 -26.94 -48.49
N ALA A 221 -6.49 -26.55 -49.75
CA ALA A 221 -7.78 -26.10 -50.26
C ALA A 221 -8.93 -27.11 -50.00
N ALA A 222 -8.61 -28.40 -49.89
CA ALA A 222 -9.56 -29.47 -49.57
C ALA A 222 -10.24 -29.32 -48.20
N GLU A 223 -9.57 -28.73 -47.19
CA GLU A 223 -10.16 -28.53 -45.85
C GLU A 223 -10.97 -27.22 -45.73
N ARG A 224 -10.93 -26.35 -46.74
CA ARG A 224 -11.72 -25.11 -46.76
C ARG A 224 -13.13 -25.29 -47.34
N ALA A 225 -13.35 -26.38 -48.08
CA ALA A 225 -14.64 -26.67 -48.73
C ALA A 225 -15.62 -27.49 -47.86
N ALA A 226 -15.20 -27.89 -46.65
CA ALA A 226 -15.97 -28.74 -45.74
C ALA A 226 -16.43 -28.02 -44.45
N ALA A 227 -16.38 -26.68 -44.43
CA ALA A 227 -16.90 -25.81 -43.37
C ALA A 227 -17.87 -24.80 -43.97
#